data_AF-A0AAD7WKC4-F1
#
_entry.id   AF-A0AAD7WKC4-F1
#
_cell.length_a   1.000
_cell.length_b   1.000
_cell.length_c   1.000
_cell.angle_alpha   90.00
_cell.angle_beta   90.00
_cell.angle_gamma   90.00
#
_symmetry.space_group_name_H-M   'P 1'
#
loop_
_entity.id
_entity.type
_entity.pdbx_description
1 polymer ?
#
loop_
_entity_poly.entity_id
_entity_poly.type
_entity_poly.pdbx_seq_one_letter_code
_entity_poly.pdbx_strand_id
1 'polypeptide(L)'
;MAPEEARQCCPPYSFGRPGNAGGRPSVTTVSASDAGSLLFITDTLSGWWFLCDTGAQVSVLPASHVNIQTGSHGPPLEATNASMIQTYGKRRVVLCFHGRQFTWDFTMAKVAKPLLGADFFCTNELLVDVKNHRLVNAEDFGSFPCTLSSLLMTTLSCALTASSEFFHLLGRFPDLTRPTFSTADTKHGVEHHIPTTGSLVHARTRRFDLWLNSPNSKAEFANMERIQRLNSPTWNALA
;
A
#
# COMPACT_ATOMS: atom_id res chain seq x y z
N MET A 1 -20.82 63.85 23.88
CA MET A 1 -20.41 62.90 24.94
C MET A 1 -21.48 61.82 25.01
N ALA A 2 -21.25 60.72 24.30
CA ALA A 2 -21.94 59.43 24.43
C ALA A 2 -21.06 58.41 23.65
N PRO A 3 -20.68 57.26 24.25
CA PRO A 3 -19.64 56.40 23.70
C PRO A 3 -20.18 55.31 22.77
N GLU A 4 -19.25 54.81 21.95
CA GLU A 4 -19.36 53.74 20.95
C GLU A 4 -19.41 52.36 21.63
N GLU A 5 -20.44 51.56 21.36
CA GLU A 5 -20.57 50.17 21.85
C GLU A 5 -19.72 49.22 21.01
N ALA A 6 -18.65 48.69 21.60
CA ALA A 6 -17.87 47.58 21.08
C ALA A 6 -18.57 46.24 21.38
N ARG A 7 -18.71 45.41 20.35
CA ARG A 7 -19.27 44.05 20.43
C ARG A 7 -18.38 43.14 21.29
N GLN A 8 -19.01 42.48 22.24
CA GLN A 8 -18.43 41.53 23.18
C GLN A 8 -17.94 40.27 22.45
N CYS A 9 -16.65 39.98 22.53
CA CYS A 9 -16.05 38.72 22.08
C CYS A 9 -16.13 37.67 23.20
N CYS A 10 -16.62 36.47 22.88
CA CYS A 10 -16.59 35.29 23.76
C CYS A 10 -15.14 34.82 24.01
N PRO A 11 -14.84 34.24 25.19
CA PRO A 11 -13.51 33.75 25.53
C PRO A 11 -13.16 32.45 24.75
N PRO A 12 -11.87 32.19 24.47
CA PRO A 12 -11.45 30.97 23.79
C PRO A 12 -11.59 29.77 24.73
N TYR A 13 -12.42 28.81 24.32
CA TYR A 13 -12.50 27.50 24.96
C TYR A 13 -11.22 26.70 24.67
N SER A 14 -10.72 26.07 25.72
CA SER A 14 -9.46 25.33 25.83
C SER A 14 -9.40 24.05 24.99
N PHE A 15 -8.33 23.88 24.21
CA PHE A 15 -7.98 22.63 23.54
C PHE A 15 -7.44 21.60 24.55
N GLY A 16 -8.19 20.53 24.77
CA GLY A 16 -7.70 19.30 25.40
C GLY A 16 -6.85 18.48 24.43
N ARG A 17 -5.77 17.88 24.95
CA ARG A 17 -4.75 17.09 24.22
C ARG A 17 -5.34 16.00 23.31
N PRO A 18 -4.81 15.80 22.09
CA PRO A 18 -5.05 14.57 21.34
C PRO A 18 -4.20 13.43 21.91
N GLY A 19 -4.87 12.39 22.40
CA GLY A 19 -4.26 11.11 22.75
C GLY A 19 -3.85 10.35 21.48
N ASN A 20 -2.58 9.98 21.44
CA ASN A 20 -1.99 9.07 20.45
C ASN A 20 -2.62 7.68 20.52
N ALA A 21 -3.03 7.14 19.37
CA ALA A 21 -3.01 5.70 19.11
C ALA A 21 -3.05 5.44 17.59
N GLY A 22 -1.93 5.69 16.91
CA GLY A 22 -1.68 5.21 15.56
C GLY A 22 -1.49 3.70 15.58
N GLY A 23 -2.57 2.95 15.37
CA GLY A 23 -2.51 1.50 15.14
C GLY A 23 -2.28 1.21 13.67
N ARG A 24 -1.06 0.74 13.33
CA ARG A 24 -0.73 0.17 12.01
C ARG A 24 -1.79 -0.89 11.62
N PRO A 25 -2.31 -0.91 10.37
CA PRO A 25 -3.11 -2.03 9.93
C PRO A 25 -2.22 -3.26 9.80
N SER A 26 -2.48 -4.28 10.62
CA SER A 26 -1.82 -5.58 10.56
C SER A 26 -2.51 -6.44 9.50
N VAL A 27 -1.86 -6.59 8.35
CA VAL A 27 -1.96 -7.80 7.55
C VAL A 27 -0.53 -8.20 7.26
N THR A 28 -0.06 -9.25 7.93
CA THR A 28 1.24 -9.82 7.59
C THR A 28 1.16 -11.34 7.65
N THR A 29 0.89 -11.96 6.51
CA THR A 29 1.52 -13.24 6.19
C THR A 29 2.98 -12.91 5.85
N VAL A 30 3.86 -12.95 6.85
CA VAL A 30 5.31 -12.91 6.62
C VAL A 30 5.75 -14.32 6.29
N SER A 31 5.85 -14.65 5.01
CA SER A 31 6.83 -15.65 4.59
C SER A 31 8.17 -14.93 4.54
N ALA A 32 9.08 -15.27 5.45
CA ALA A 32 10.45 -14.81 5.40
C ALA A 32 11.17 -15.50 4.21
N SER A 33 11.00 -14.94 3.02
CA SER A 33 11.82 -15.27 1.86
C SER A 33 11.82 -14.10 0.89
N ASP A 34 13.02 -13.61 0.63
CA ASP A 34 13.35 -12.61 -0.38
C ASP A 34 12.68 -12.97 -1.73
N ALA A 35 12.00 -12.00 -2.33
CA ALA A 35 11.24 -12.07 -3.60
C ALA A 35 9.98 -13.00 -3.70
N GLY A 36 8.81 -12.44 -3.40
CA GLY A 36 7.70 -12.41 -4.36
C GLY A 36 6.85 -13.64 -4.68
N SER A 37 6.55 -14.53 -3.73
CA SER A 37 5.74 -15.74 -3.99
C SER A 37 4.21 -15.57 -3.90
N LEU A 38 3.72 -14.42 -3.44
CA LEU A 38 2.28 -14.18 -3.30
C LEU A 38 1.61 -14.06 -4.67
N LEU A 39 0.49 -14.76 -4.84
CA LEU A 39 -0.28 -14.82 -6.07
C LEU A 39 -1.38 -13.75 -6.08
N PHE A 40 -1.42 -12.91 -7.11
CA PHE A 40 -2.42 -11.87 -7.28
C PHE A 40 -3.18 -12.02 -8.59
N ILE A 41 -4.47 -11.71 -8.58
CA ILE A 41 -5.27 -11.54 -9.80
C ILE A 41 -5.72 -10.09 -9.95
N THR A 42 -5.67 -9.60 -11.19
CA THR A 42 -6.07 -8.23 -11.53
C THR A 42 -7.52 -8.23 -11.98
N ASP A 43 -8.35 -7.44 -11.32
CA ASP A 43 -9.65 -7.07 -11.84
C ASP A 43 -9.48 -6.05 -12.98
N THR A 44 -9.89 -6.41 -14.19
CA THR A 44 -9.75 -5.53 -15.36
C THR A 44 -10.75 -4.37 -15.37
N LEU A 45 -11.80 -4.41 -14.54
CA LEU A 45 -12.75 -3.29 -14.42
C LEU A 45 -12.18 -2.17 -13.56
N SER A 46 -11.72 -2.49 -12.35
CA SER A 46 -11.21 -1.49 -11.40
C SER A 46 -9.69 -1.29 -11.44
N GLY A 47 -8.94 -2.20 -12.08
CA GLY A 47 -7.48 -2.25 -12.03
C GLY A 47 -6.94 -2.73 -10.68
N TRP A 48 -7.79 -3.14 -9.73
CA TRP A 48 -7.36 -3.59 -8.42
C TRP A 48 -6.71 -4.97 -8.49
N TRP A 49 -5.71 -5.16 -7.63
CA TRP A 49 -5.04 -6.43 -7.45
C TRP A 49 -5.53 -7.10 -6.18
N PHE A 50 -6.07 -8.30 -6.33
CA PHE A 50 -6.54 -9.11 -5.24
C PHE A 50 -5.52 -10.19 -4.94
N LEU A 51 -5.13 -10.32 -3.68
CA LEU A 51 -4.35 -11.47 -3.22
C LEU A 51 -5.25 -12.72 -3.30
N CYS A 52 -4.75 -13.79 -3.90
CA CYS A 52 -5.41 -15.07 -3.88
C CYS A 52 -5.01 -15.83 -2.61
N ASP A 53 -5.91 -15.89 -1.62
CA ASP A 53 -5.62 -16.45 -0.31
C ASP A 53 -6.61 -17.57 0.06
N THR A 54 -6.22 -18.81 -0.18
CA THR A 54 -7.01 -19.98 0.20
C THR A 54 -7.07 -20.22 1.70
N GLY A 55 -6.22 -19.54 2.49
CA GLY A 55 -6.22 -19.60 3.95
C GLY A 55 -7.24 -18.67 4.60
N ALA A 56 -7.82 -17.73 3.84
CA ALA A 56 -8.88 -16.85 4.32
C ALA A 56 -10.26 -17.48 4.07
N GLN A 57 -11.11 -17.56 5.10
CA GLN A 57 -12.48 -18.08 4.92
C GLN A 57 -13.34 -17.16 4.07
N VAL A 58 -13.14 -15.84 4.18
CA VAL A 58 -13.97 -14.82 3.54
C VAL A 58 -13.15 -13.88 2.68
N SER A 59 -13.74 -13.40 1.59
CA SER A 59 -13.16 -12.39 0.72
C SER A 59 -13.36 -11.00 1.30
N VAL A 60 -12.30 -10.19 1.31
CA VAL A 60 -12.31 -8.89 1.97
C VAL A 60 -11.84 -7.75 1.07
N LEU A 61 -12.43 -6.58 1.30
CA LEU A 61 -11.99 -5.31 0.73
C LEU A 61 -11.51 -4.38 1.85
N PRO A 62 -10.49 -3.55 1.60
CA PRO A 62 -10.11 -2.46 2.50
C PRO A 62 -11.29 -1.52 2.76
N ALA A 63 -11.56 -1.25 4.03
CA ALA A 63 -12.55 -0.26 4.43
C ALA A 63 -12.11 1.15 4.01
N SER A 64 -13.01 1.91 3.39
CA SER A 64 -12.78 3.33 3.11
C SER A 64 -12.91 4.16 4.39
N HIS A 65 -12.38 5.38 4.40
CA HIS A 65 -12.56 6.31 5.52
C HIS A 65 -14.03 6.55 5.86
N VAL A 66 -14.91 6.60 4.84
CA VAL A 66 -16.36 6.73 5.03
C VAL A 66 -16.88 5.50 5.78
N ASN A 67 -16.54 4.29 5.34
CA ASN A 67 -17.00 3.05 5.99
C ASN A 67 -16.54 2.96 7.45
N ILE A 68 -15.34 3.47 7.76
CA ILE A 68 -14.81 3.49 9.13
C ILE A 68 -15.61 4.46 10.02
N GLN A 69 -16.06 5.59 9.48
CA GLN A 69 -16.77 6.62 10.22
C GLN A 69 -18.28 6.38 10.33
N THR A 70 -18.89 5.79 9.30
CA THR A 70 -20.35 5.63 9.18
C THR A 70 -20.82 4.17 9.25
N GLY A 71 -19.89 3.21 9.22
CA GLY A 71 -20.23 1.80 9.08
C GLY A 71 -20.85 1.22 10.34
N SER A 72 -21.90 0.42 10.17
CA SER A 72 -22.31 -0.55 11.19
C SER A 72 -21.17 -1.55 11.36
N HIS A 73 -20.64 -1.65 12.58
CA HIS A 73 -19.59 -2.61 12.91
C HIS A 73 -20.19 -4.02 12.87
N GLY A 74 -19.74 -4.82 11.91
CA GLY A 74 -20.07 -6.24 11.87
C GLY A 74 -19.27 -7.03 12.90
N PRO A 75 -19.51 -8.35 13.02
CA PRO A 75 -18.62 -9.21 13.78
C PRO A 75 -17.19 -9.10 13.22
N PRO A 76 -16.18 -8.92 14.09
CA PRO A 76 -14.79 -8.89 13.66
C PRO A 76 -14.36 -10.24 13.08
N LEU A 77 -13.41 -10.21 12.13
CA LEU A 77 -12.75 -11.42 11.64
C LEU A 77 -11.57 -11.74 12.54
N GLU A 78 -11.26 -13.03 12.68
CA GLU A 78 -10.09 -13.49 13.43
C GLU A 78 -8.99 -13.89 12.45
N ALA A 79 -7.80 -13.31 12.62
CA ALA A 79 -6.63 -13.68 11.84
C ALA A 79 -5.95 -14.92 12.46
N THR A 80 -5.04 -15.54 11.71
CA THR A 80 -4.30 -16.74 12.16
C THR A 80 -3.44 -16.52 13.41
N ASN A 81 -3.11 -15.26 13.72
CA ASN A 81 -2.40 -14.86 14.93
C ASN A 81 -3.35 -14.48 16.10
N ALA A 82 -4.62 -14.88 16.02
CA ALA A 82 -5.70 -14.55 16.96
C ALA A 82 -5.97 -13.04 17.12
N SER A 83 -5.49 -12.20 16.19
CA SER A 83 -5.82 -10.77 16.20
C SER A 83 -7.18 -10.53 15.55
N MET A 84 -7.95 -9.61 16.14
CA MET A 84 -9.26 -9.24 15.64
C MET A 84 -9.14 -8.15 14.57
N ILE A 85 -9.71 -8.41 13.39
CA ILE A 85 -9.82 -7.47 12.28
C ILE A 85 -11.24 -6.90 12.29
N GLN A 86 -11.37 -5.60 12.54
CA GLN A 86 -12.66 -4.92 12.50
C GLN A 86 -13.29 -4.96 11.11
N THR A 87 -14.61 -5.16 11.07
CA THR A 87 -15.42 -5.13 9.85
C THR A 87 -16.40 -3.97 9.86
N TYR A 88 -16.81 -3.53 8.67
CA TYR A 88 -17.59 -2.31 8.45
C TYR A 88 -18.72 -2.55 7.43
N GLY A 89 -19.32 -3.74 7.50
CA GLY A 89 -20.39 -4.17 6.61
C GLY A 89 -19.90 -4.93 5.36
N LYS A 90 -20.80 -5.09 4.39
CA LYS A 90 -20.56 -5.80 3.13
C LYS A 90 -20.74 -4.88 1.93
N ARG A 91 -20.03 -5.19 0.84
CA ARG A 91 -20.15 -4.50 -0.44
C ARG A 91 -20.19 -5.51 -1.58
N ARG A 92 -21.25 -5.46 -2.38
CA ARG A 92 -21.34 -6.20 -3.64
C ARG A 92 -20.45 -5.54 -4.69
N VAL A 93 -19.56 -6.32 -5.30
CA VAL A 93 -18.65 -5.86 -6.37
C VAL A 93 -18.69 -6.86 -7.52
N VAL A 94 -18.67 -6.32 -8.74
CA VAL A 94 -18.45 -7.12 -9.96
C VAL A 94 -16.96 -7.03 -10.30
N LEU A 95 -16.31 -8.18 -10.37
CA LEU A 95 -14.93 -8.35 -10.81
C LEU A 95 -14.94 -8.85 -12.25
N CYS A 96 -13.94 -8.50 -13.04
CA CYS A 96 -13.70 -9.09 -14.35
C CYS A 96 -12.28 -9.64 -14.42
N PHE A 97 -12.18 -10.94 -14.70
CA PHE A 97 -10.90 -11.59 -14.94
C PHE A 97 -10.86 -12.02 -16.41
N HIS A 98 -10.03 -11.34 -17.21
CA HIS A 98 -9.82 -11.69 -18.62
C HIS A 98 -11.12 -11.82 -19.43
N GLY A 99 -12.09 -10.94 -19.19
CA GLY A 99 -13.37 -10.91 -19.90
C GLY A 99 -14.50 -11.71 -19.25
N ARG A 100 -14.23 -12.53 -18.22
CA ARG A 100 -15.27 -13.19 -17.44
C ARG A 100 -15.60 -12.40 -16.18
N GLN A 101 -16.88 -12.18 -15.94
CA GLN A 101 -17.37 -11.44 -14.78
C GLN A 101 -17.74 -12.36 -13.62
N PHE A 102 -17.42 -11.92 -12.40
CA PHE A 102 -17.76 -12.57 -11.14
C PHE A 102 -18.39 -11.54 -10.20
N THR A 103 -19.58 -11.81 -9.68
CA THR A 103 -20.23 -10.91 -8.71
C THR A 103 -20.05 -11.48 -7.31
N TRP A 104 -19.51 -10.68 -6.39
CA TRP A 104 -19.22 -11.13 -5.05
C TRP A 104 -19.60 -10.11 -3.97
N ASP A 105 -20.10 -10.62 -2.84
CA ASP A 105 -20.41 -9.84 -1.64
C ASP A 105 -19.21 -9.84 -0.68
N PHE A 106 -18.35 -8.84 -0.81
CA PHE A 106 -17.15 -8.70 -0.01
C PHE A 106 -17.43 -8.18 1.39
N THR A 107 -16.65 -8.64 2.37
CA THR A 107 -16.63 -8.04 3.71
C THR A 107 -15.67 -6.85 3.73
N MET A 108 -16.17 -5.67 4.10
CA MET A 108 -15.33 -4.48 4.28
C MET A 108 -14.59 -4.60 5.60
N ALA A 109 -13.26 -4.64 5.58
CA ALA A 109 -12.45 -4.90 6.77
C ALA A 109 -11.27 -3.93 6.91
N LYS A 110 -10.71 -3.83 8.12
CA LYS A 110 -9.51 -3.03 8.42
C LYS A 110 -8.25 -3.74 7.91
N VAL A 111 -8.12 -3.85 6.59
CA VAL A 111 -7.01 -4.52 5.90
C VAL A 111 -6.35 -3.57 4.90
N ALA A 112 -5.06 -3.79 4.61
CA ALA A 112 -4.30 -2.94 3.69
C ALA A 112 -4.49 -3.30 2.22
N LYS A 113 -4.68 -4.59 1.91
CA LYS A 113 -4.84 -5.11 0.55
C LYS A 113 -6.14 -5.92 0.47
N PRO A 114 -6.87 -5.86 -0.66
CA PRO A 114 -7.99 -6.75 -0.89
C PRO A 114 -7.49 -8.18 -1.15
N LEU A 115 -8.30 -9.16 -0.78
CA LEU A 115 -8.01 -10.57 -1.03
C LEU A 115 -9.28 -11.34 -1.37
N LEU A 116 -9.11 -12.38 -2.17
CA LEU A 116 -10.12 -13.39 -2.46
C LEU A 116 -9.85 -14.57 -1.53
N GLY A 117 -10.89 -14.93 -0.77
CA GLY A 117 -10.89 -16.05 0.16
C GLY A 117 -11.46 -17.33 -0.45
N ALA A 118 -11.48 -18.37 0.36
CA ALA A 118 -12.05 -19.67 0.04
C ALA A 118 -13.54 -19.58 -0.35
N ASP A 119 -14.30 -18.66 0.26
CA ASP A 119 -15.70 -18.41 -0.09
C ASP A 119 -15.88 -18.13 -1.60
N PHE A 120 -15.07 -17.22 -2.15
CA PHE A 120 -15.07 -16.84 -3.55
C PHE A 120 -14.60 -18.00 -4.44
N PHE A 121 -13.49 -18.64 -4.08
CA PHE A 121 -12.93 -19.73 -4.88
C PHE A 121 -13.87 -20.93 -4.96
N CYS A 122 -14.45 -21.35 -3.84
CA CYS A 122 -15.36 -22.49 -3.80
C CYS A 122 -16.65 -22.22 -4.56
N THR A 123 -17.23 -21.02 -4.43
CA THR A 123 -18.52 -20.71 -5.07
C THR A 123 -18.40 -20.51 -6.58
N ASN A 124 -17.25 -20.03 -7.06
CA ASN A 124 -17.00 -19.82 -8.48
C ASN A 124 -16.20 -20.98 -9.12
N GLU A 125 -16.03 -22.08 -8.38
CA GLU A 125 -15.31 -23.29 -8.80
C GLU A 125 -13.89 -23.02 -9.32
N LEU A 126 -13.19 -22.09 -8.67
CA LEU A 126 -11.85 -21.68 -9.07
C LEU A 126 -10.78 -22.42 -8.26
N LEU A 127 -9.95 -23.17 -8.97
CA LEU A 127 -8.75 -23.81 -8.45
C LEU A 127 -7.57 -22.84 -8.51
N VAL A 128 -6.84 -22.71 -7.40
CA VAL A 128 -5.64 -21.87 -7.31
C VAL A 128 -4.42 -22.69 -7.72
N ASP A 129 -3.85 -22.37 -8.88
CA ASP A 129 -2.65 -23.01 -9.42
C ASP A 129 -1.45 -22.06 -9.25
N VAL A 130 -0.81 -22.16 -8.08
CA VAL A 130 0.33 -21.32 -7.69
C VAL A 130 1.53 -21.56 -8.62
N LYS A 131 1.75 -22.81 -9.04
CA LYS A 131 2.91 -23.20 -9.87
C LYS A 131 2.87 -22.53 -11.23
N ASN A 132 1.70 -22.49 -11.87
CA ASN A 132 1.54 -21.89 -13.19
C ASN A 132 1.00 -20.44 -13.12
N HIS A 133 0.95 -19.86 -11.93
CA HIS A 133 0.47 -18.51 -11.67
C HIS A 133 -0.89 -18.22 -12.31
N ARG A 134 -1.91 -19.03 -11.99
CA ARG A 134 -3.25 -18.86 -12.57
C ARG A 134 -4.36 -19.34 -11.64
N LEU A 135 -5.57 -18.88 -11.91
CA LEU A 135 -6.79 -19.53 -11.46
C LEU A 135 -7.34 -20.39 -12.59
N VAL A 136 -7.87 -21.57 -12.27
CA VAL A 136 -8.50 -22.47 -13.25
C VAL A 136 -9.92 -22.75 -12.81
N ASN A 137 -10.90 -22.48 -13.66
CA ASN A 137 -12.27 -22.89 -13.39
C ASN A 137 -12.40 -24.41 -13.58
N ALA A 138 -12.98 -25.10 -12.60
CA ALA A 138 -13.06 -26.55 -12.58
C ALA A 138 -14.12 -27.11 -13.54
N GLU A 139 -15.13 -26.32 -13.90
CA GLU A 139 -16.23 -26.71 -14.79
C GLU A 139 -15.79 -26.67 -16.26
N ASP A 140 -15.20 -25.55 -16.70
CA ASP A 140 -14.88 -25.31 -18.11
C ASP A 140 -13.38 -25.21 -18.43
N PHE A 141 -12.53 -25.42 -17.42
CA PHE A 141 -11.08 -25.33 -17.53
C PHE A 141 -10.57 -23.95 -17.98
N GLY A 142 -11.40 -22.91 -17.86
CA GLY A 142 -11.04 -21.53 -18.11
C GLY A 142 -9.85 -21.11 -17.24
N SER A 143 -8.80 -20.56 -17.87
CA SER A 143 -7.56 -20.19 -17.19
C SER A 143 -7.43 -18.68 -17.09
N PHE A 144 -7.26 -18.16 -15.88
CA PHE A 144 -7.09 -16.75 -15.58
C PHE A 144 -5.67 -16.50 -15.08
N PRO A 145 -4.78 -15.90 -15.89
CA PRO A 145 -3.44 -15.54 -15.47
C PRO A 145 -3.42 -14.68 -14.21
N CYS A 146 -2.50 -15.00 -13.31
CA CYS A 146 -2.18 -14.27 -12.10
C CYS A 146 -0.74 -13.76 -12.16
N THR A 147 -0.42 -12.81 -11.30
CA THR A 147 0.92 -12.20 -11.21
C THR A 147 1.50 -12.45 -9.82
N LEU A 148 2.82 -12.64 -9.77
CA LEU A 148 3.57 -12.77 -8.53
C LEU A 148 3.97 -11.42 -7.94
N SER A 149 4.01 -11.31 -6.61
CA SER A 149 4.33 -10.06 -5.92
C SER A 149 5.69 -9.44 -6.29
N SER A 150 6.69 -10.21 -6.74
CA SER A 150 7.96 -9.64 -7.21
C SER A 150 7.78 -8.82 -8.49
N LEU A 151 6.95 -9.29 -9.41
CA LEU A 151 6.64 -8.60 -10.67
C LEU A 151 5.83 -7.31 -10.42
N LEU A 152 5.05 -7.30 -9.34
CA LEU A 152 4.24 -6.16 -8.90
C LEU A 152 5.05 -5.07 -8.19
N MET A 153 6.27 -5.35 -7.73
CA MET A 153 7.19 -4.34 -7.16
C MET A 153 8.00 -3.64 -8.24
N THR A 154 8.13 -4.24 -9.42
CA THR A 154 8.80 -3.64 -10.58
C THR A 154 7.87 -2.72 -11.36
N THR A 155 6.57 -2.96 -11.33
CA THR A 155 5.57 -2.02 -11.81
C THR A 155 5.17 -1.12 -10.63
N LEU A 156 5.33 0.20 -10.77
CA LEU A 156 4.79 1.18 -9.82
C LEU A 156 3.25 1.20 -9.86
N SER A 157 2.61 0.07 -9.61
CA SER A 157 1.17 -0.03 -9.41
C SER A 157 0.94 0.04 -7.91
N CYS A 158 1.39 1.16 -7.36
CA CYS A 158 0.78 1.69 -6.15
C CYS A 158 -0.70 1.92 -6.48
N ALA A 159 -1.56 1.66 -5.50
CA ALA A 159 -2.99 1.89 -5.49
C ALA A 159 -3.37 3.35 -5.76
N LEU A 160 -3.07 3.85 -6.96
CA LEU A 160 -3.67 5.03 -7.53
C LEU A 160 -5.05 4.57 -7.94
N THR A 161 -6.04 5.01 -7.18
CA THR A 161 -7.44 5.02 -7.59
C THR A 161 -7.52 5.18 -9.10
N ALA A 162 -8.06 4.16 -9.78
CA ALA A 162 -8.17 4.06 -11.24
C ALA A 162 -9.08 5.15 -11.87
N SER A 163 -9.36 6.21 -11.13
CA SER A 163 -10.25 7.32 -11.49
C SER A 163 -9.57 8.70 -11.35
N SER A 164 -8.25 8.78 -11.15
CA SER A 164 -7.55 10.07 -11.15
C SER A 164 -7.05 10.41 -12.55
N GLU A 165 -7.16 11.68 -12.95
CA GLU A 165 -6.64 12.18 -14.25
C GLU A 165 -5.15 11.88 -14.44
N PHE A 166 -4.41 11.76 -13.33
CA PHE A 166 -3.01 11.36 -13.31
C PHE A 166 -2.76 9.94 -13.81
N PHE A 167 -3.71 9.01 -13.63
CA PHE A 167 -3.59 7.65 -14.14
C PHE A 167 -3.66 7.62 -15.67
N HIS A 168 -4.58 8.38 -16.27
CA HIS A 168 -4.63 8.55 -17.72
C HIS A 168 -3.35 9.18 -18.26
N LEU A 169 -2.78 10.14 -17.54
CA LEU A 169 -1.52 10.77 -17.93
C LEU A 169 -0.35 9.78 -17.89
N LEU A 170 -0.22 9.00 -16.80
CA LEU A 170 0.83 7.98 -16.68
C LEU A 170 0.66 6.85 -17.72
N GLY A 171 -0.57 6.48 -18.06
CA GLY A 171 -0.86 5.51 -19.12
C GLY A 171 -0.42 5.96 -20.52
N ARG A 172 -0.33 7.28 -20.77
CA ARG A 172 0.23 7.83 -22.02
C ARG A 172 1.76 7.73 -22.10
N PHE A 173 2.44 7.53 -20.97
CA PHE A 173 3.91 7.48 -20.88
C PHE A 173 4.37 6.24 -20.10
N PRO A 174 4.16 5.03 -20.65
CA PRO A 174 4.47 3.77 -19.97
C PRO A 174 5.96 3.62 -19.62
N ASP A 175 6.85 4.28 -20.37
CA ASP A 175 8.30 4.24 -20.17
C ASP A 175 8.74 4.89 -18.84
N LEU A 176 7.93 5.80 -18.28
CA LEU A 176 8.23 6.45 -17.00
C LEU A 176 7.95 5.55 -15.79
N THR A 177 7.02 4.59 -15.93
CA THR A 177 6.59 3.71 -14.84
C THR A 177 7.22 2.32 -14.92
N ARG A 178 7.90 2.02 -16.03
CA ARG A 178 8.66 0.80 -16.26
C ARG A 178 10.15 1.10 -16.14
N PRO A 179 10.88 0.51 -15.17
CA PRO A 179 12.33 0.66 -15.10
C PRO A 179 12.97 -0.07 -16.28
N THR A 180 13.13 0.64 -17.39
CA THR A 180 13.75 0.12 -18.59
C THR A 180 15.20 0.59 -18.58
N PHE A 181 16.12 -0.30 -18.23
CA PHE A 181 17.57 -0.05 -18.31
C PHE A 181 18.11 -0.23 -19.73
N SER A 182 17.37 0.22 -20.75
CA SER A 182 17.91 0.28 -22.11
C SER A 182 18.47 1.67 -22.32
N THR A 183 19.79 1.79 -22.43
CA THR A 183 20.42 2.98 -22.98
C THR A 183 19.98 3.08 -24.45
N ALA A 184 19.26 4.14 -24.79
CA ALA A 184 19.01 4.44 -26.20
C ALA A 184 20.35 4.75 -26.87
N ASP A 185 20.59 4.23 -28.07
CA ASP A 185 21.78 4.56 -28.85
C ASP A 185 21.87 6.08 -29.01
N THR A 186 22.93 6.67 -28.48
CA THR A 186 23.12 8.12 -28.52
C THR A 186 23.29 8.53 -29.99
N LYS A 187 22.38 9.39 -30.49
CA LYS A 187 22.42 9.89 -31.88
C LYS A 187 23.76 10.56 -32.27
N HIS A 188 24.54 10.96 -31.26
CA HIS A 188 25.78 11.69 -31.42
C HIS A 188 27.02 10.91 -30.95
N GLY A 189 26.89 9.61 -30.63
CA GLY A 189 28.02 8.74 -30.30
C GLY A 189 28.78 9.10 -29.02
N VAL A 190 28.24 9.99 -28.19
CA VAL A 190 28.84 10.37 -26.91
C VAL A 190 28.02 9.75 -25.79
N GLU A 191 28.63 8.79 -25.09
CA GLU A 191 28.01 8.09 -23.96
C GLU A 191 28.75 8.44 -22.66
N HIS A 192 27.99 8.79 -21.62
CA HIS A 192 28.55 9.08 -20.31
C HIS A 192 28.60 7.79 -19.48
N HIS A 193 29.79 7.20 -19.38
CA HIS A 193 30.05 6.07 -18.49
C HIS A 193 30.68 6.58 -17.19
N ILE A 194 30.14 6.17 -16.03
CA ILE A 194 30.79 6.36 -14.73
C ILE A 194 31.59 5.08 -14.45
N PRO A 195 32.93 5.09 -14.58
CA PRO A 195 33.75 3.94 -14.24
C PRO A 195 33.72 3.73 -12.72
N THR A 196 32.88 2.82 -12.25
CA THR A 196 32.87 2.39 -10.85
C THR A 196 33.77 1.18 -10.68
N THR A 197 35.09 1.38 -10.78
CA THR A 197 36.08 0.34 -10.45
C THR A 197 36.61 0.60 -9.05
N GLY A 198 36.33 -0.30 -8.11
CA GLY A 198 36.80 -0.23 -6.72
C GLY A 198 35.66 -0.19 -5.69
N SER A 199 36.04 -0.29 -4.41
CA SER A 199 35.11 -0.20 -3.28
C SER A 199 34.43 1.17 -3.24
N LEU A 200 33.17 1.21 -2.78
CA LEU A 200 32.38 2.43 -2.62
C LEU A 200 33.19 3.49 -1.87
N VAL A 201 33.47 4.61 -2.56
CA VAL A 201 34.18 5.74 -1.96
C VAL A 201 33.18 6.52 -1.09
N HIS A 202 33.29 6.37 0.23
CA HIS A 202 32.56 7.19 1.18
C HIS A 202 33.21 8.58 1.27
N ALA A 203 32.45 9.63 1.00
CA ALA A 203 32.88 11.00 1.28
C ALA A 203 32.68 11.30 2.77
N ARG A 204 33.70 11.85 3.45
CA ARG A 204 33.51 12.40 4.80
C ARG A 204 32.42 13.46 4.77
N THR A 205 31.48 13.37 5.71
CA THR A 205 30.48 14.41 5.98
C THR A 205 31.17 15.77 6.02
N ARG A 206 30.75 16.70 5.16
CA ARG A 206 31.30 18.06 5.18
C ARG A 206 31.02 18.68 6.55
N ARG A 207 31.97 19.47 7.06
CA ARG A 207 31.75 20.19 8.33
C ARG A 207 30.50 21.05 8.19
N PHE A 208 29.56 20.80 9.09
CA PHE A 208 28.34 21.57 9.26
C PHE A 208 28.72 23.00 9.67
N ASP A 209 28.20 24.00 8.96
CA ASP A 209 28.61 25.39 9.12
C ASP A 209 28.30 25.89 10.55
N LEU A 210 29.25 26.60 11.18
CA LEU A 210 29.18 26.96 12.60
C LEU A 210 27.99 27.89 12.92
N TRP A 211 27.49 28.64 11.93
CA TRP A 211 26.29 29.48 12.06
C TRP A 211 25.00 28.66 12.21
N LEU A 212 24.94 27.48 11.59
CA LEU A 212 23.86 26.52 11.76
C LEU A 212 24.01 25.67 13.02
N ASN A 213 25.05 25.86 13.84
CA ASN A 213 25.20 25.17 15.12
C ASN A 213 24.36 25.82 16.23
N SER A 214 23.26 26.49 15.84
CA SER A 214 22.29 27.10 16.72
C SER A 214 21.54 26.04 17.55
N PRO A 215 21.03 26.40 18.74
CA PRO A 215 20.20 25.49 19.54
C PRO A 215 19.02 24.92 18.76
N ASN A 216 18.41 25.72 17.87
CA ASN A 216 17.27 25.33 17.07
C ASN A 216 17.63 24.24 16.05
N SER A 217 18.74 24.41 15.34
CA SER A 217 19.19 23.42 14.35
C SER A 217 19.58 22.09 15.00
N LYS A 218 20.17 22.12 16.20
CA LYS A 218 20.43 20.90 16.99
C LYS A 218 19.14 20.23 17.46
N ALA A 219 18.14 21.01 17.87
CA ALA A 219 16.84 20.49 18.29
C ALA A 219 16.09 19.86 17.12
N GLU A 220 16.10 20.47 15.94
CA GLU A 220 15.49 19.90 14.73
C GLU A 220 16.21 18.63 14.29
N PHE A 221 17.55 18.59 14.34
CA PHE A 221 18.32 17.40 13.99
C PHE A 221 18.03 16.24 14.95
N ALA A 222 17.97 16.51 16.26
CA ALA A 222 17.59 15.51 17.26
C ALA A 222 16.14 15.01 17.06
N ASN A 223 15.22 15.90 16.66
CA ASN A 223 13.86 15.51 16.31
C ASN A 223 13.84 14.58 15.08
N MET A 224 14.62 14.88 14.05
CA MET A 224 14.74 14.01 12.87
C MET A 224 15.37 12.65 13.18
N GLU A 225 16.42 12.59 14.01
CA GLU A 225 16.99 11.30 14.47
C GLU A 225 15.97 10.48 15.27
N ARG A 226 15.19 11.14 16.14
CA ARG A 226 14.11 10.48 16.89
C ARG A 226 13.07 9.88 15.94
N ILE A 227 12.70 10.61 14.90
CA ILE A 227 11.75 10.15 13.88
C ILE A 227 12.33 8.98 13.07
N GLN A 228 13.62 9.03 12.70
CA GLN A 228 14.28 7.90 12.01
C GLN A 228 14.33 6.65 12.88
N ARG A 229 14.73 6.76 14.16
CA ARG A 229 14.76 5.60 15.08
C ARG A 229 13.38 5.00 15.35
N LEU A 230 12.32 5.81 15.30
CA LEU A 230 10.94 5.32 15.42
C LEU A 230 10.43 4.64 14.14
N ASN A 231 11.06 4.91 12.98
CA ASN A 231 10.66 4.38 11.68
C ASN A 231 11.59 3.26 11.14
N SER A 232 12.73 2.99 11.77
CA SER A 232 13.62 1.86 11.44
C SER A 232 13.33 0.64 12.32
N PRO A 233 12.99 -0.55 11.78
CA PRO A 233 12.70 -1.74 12.59
C PRO A 233 13.94 -2.48 13.13
N THR A 234 15.16 -2.01 12.85
CA THR A 234 16.38 -2.84 13.02
C THR A 234 17.53 -2.08 13.65
N TRP A 235 17.46 -1.73 14.95
CA TRP A 235 18.64 -1.42 15.79
C TRP A 235 18.44 -1.63 17.31
N ASN A 236 17.34 -2.22 17.77
CA ASN A 236 17.09 -2.46 19.21
C ASN A 236 17.34 -3.92 19.66
N ALA A 237 18.27 -4.62 19.01
CA ALA A 237 18.78 -5.89 19.51
C ALA A 237 20.30 -5.85 19.42
N LEU A 238 20.92 -5.42 20.53
CA LEU A 238 22.29 -5.65 21.00
C LEU A 238 22.71 -4.46 21.87
N ALA A 239 22.22 -4.47 23.11
CA ALA A 239 22.87 -3.88 24.28
C ALA A 239 22.55 -4.80 25.47
#